data_AF-A0A127SMX4-F1
#
_entry.id   AF-A0A127SMX4-F1
#
_cell.length_a   1.000
_cell.length_b   1.000
_cell.length_c   1.000
_cell.angle_alpha   90.00
_cell.angle_beta   90.00
_cell.angle_gamma   90.00
#
_symmetry.space_group_name_H-M   'P 1'
#
loop_
_entity.id
_entity.type
_entity.pdbx_description
1 polymer ?
#
loop_
_entity_poly.entity_id
_entity_poly.type
_entity_poly.pdbx_seq_one_letter_code
_entity_poly.pdbx_strand_id
1 'polypeptide(L)'
;ELFLGGKEKTTLKDISDNLGKETIYMFNTSRTRGTQESYGVNYQKLGKELMSRDEISVMDNSQCVLQIRGLHPFLSYKYDITKHKNYKYLFDYDDKNYFDVERYVKRKHNHTAELRKSTKYTEFQTVDERK
;
A
#
# COMPACT_ATOMS: atom_id res chain seq x y z
N GLU A 1 -7.87 -4.50 3.63
CA GLU A 1 -7.10 -4.30 2.39
C GLU A 1 -6.05 -3.21 2.60
N LEU A 2 -4.90 -3.32 1.94
CA LEU A 2 -3.82 -2.32 2.01
C LEU A 2 -3.46 -1.91 0.59
N PHE A 3 -3.58 -0.62 0.29
CA PHE A 3 -3.18 -0.04 -0.99
C PHE A 3 -1.96 0.85 -0.81
N LEU A 4 -0.87 0.53 -1.51
CA LEU A 4 0.43 1.20 -1.40
C LEU A 4 0.75 2.13 -2.59
N GLY A 5 -0.23 2.35 -3.47
CA GLY A 5 -0.01 2.97 -4.77
C GLY A 5 0.05 1.95 -5.90
N GLY A 6 -0.26 2.40 -7.11
CA GLY A 6 -0.27 1.58 -8.30
C GLY A 6 -0.65 2.40 -9.52
N LYS A 7 -0.35 1.89 -10.71
CA LYS A 7 -0.69 2.53 -11.99
C LYS A 7 -1.92 1.92 -12.68
N GLU A 8 -2.54 0.94 -12.05
CA GLU A 8 -3.66 0.21 -12.63
C GLU A 8 -4.96 1.02 -12.51
N LYS A 9 -5.54 1.37 -13.66
CA LYS A 9 -6.72 2.24 -13.75
C LYS A 9 -7.96 1.66 -13.05
N THR A 10 -8.16 0.35 -13.14
CA THR A 10 -9.28 -0.38 -12.53
C THR A 10 -9.18 -0.33 -11.01
N THR A 11 -8.04 -0.72 -10.44
CA THR A 11 -7.79 -0.64 -9.00
C THR A 11 -7.94 0.77 -8.43
N LEU A 12 -7.42 1.79 -9.14
CA LEU A 12 -7.56 3.18 -8.70
C LEU A 12 -9.02 3.63 -8.63
N LYS A 13 -9.87 3.15 -9.55
CA LYS A 13 -11.31 3.43 -9.51
C LYS A 13 -11.96 2.73 -8.31
N ASP A 14 -11.64 1.47 -8.08
CA ASP A 14 -12.22 0.70 -6.98
C ASP A 14 -11.85 1.29 -5.61
N ILE A 15 -10.60 1.76 -5.43
CA ILE A 15 -10.18 2.45 -4.21
C ILE A 15 -10.90 3.80 -4.04
N SER A 16 -11.04 4.57 -5.12
CA SER A 16 -11.79 5.85 -5.12
C SER A 16 -13.25 5.66 -4.70
N ASP A 17 -13.90 4.65 -5.28
CA ASP A 17 -15.29 4.31 -4.97
C ASP A 17 -15.44 3.81 -3.52
N ASN A 18 -14.48 3.02 -3.02
CA ASN A 18 -14.48 2.51 -1.65
C ASN A 18 -14.22 3.58 -0.58
N LEU A 19 -13.37 4.58 -0.86
CA LEU A 19 -13.12 5.72 0.03
C LEU A 19 -14.41 6.51 0.27
N GLY A 20 -15.22 6.67 -0.77
CA GLY A 20 -16.50 7.36 -0.71
C GLY A 20 -16.42 8.83 -1.13
N LYS A 21 -17.48 9.57 -0.80
CA LYS A 21 -17.71 10.93 -1.30
C LYS A 21 -17.97 11.89 -0.14
N GLU A 22 -17.40 13.08 -0.23
CA GLU A 22 -17.76 14.21 0.62
C GLU A 22 -18.92 15.00 0.01
N THR A 23 -19.72 15.62 0.87
CA THR A 23 -20.79 16.53 0.44
C THR A 23 -20.25 17.96 0.38
N ILE A 24 -20.30 18.56 -0.79
CA ILE A 24 -19.94 19.96 -1.03
C ILE A 24 -21.21 20.79 -1.20
N TYR A 25 -21.26 21.94 -0.55
CA TYR A 25 -22.31 22.93 -0.75
C TYR A 25 -21.85 23.96 -1.78
N MET A 26 -22.49 24.01 -2.94
CA MET A 26 -22.23 24.99 -3.99
C MET A 26 -23.20 26.16 -3.87
N PHE A 27 -22.64 27.37 -3.89
CA PHE A 27 -23.37 28.63 -3.81
C PHE A 27 -23.10 29.43 -5.08
N ASN A 28 -24.14 29.59 -5.91
CA ASN A 28 -24.06 30.33 -7.16
C ASN A 28 -24.80 31.66 -7.01
N THR A 29 -24.09 32.76 -7.24
CA THR A 29 -24.67 34.10 -7.32
C THR A 29 -24.63 34.57 -8.76
N SER A 30 -25.80 34.73 -9.38
CA SER A 30 -25.91 35.35 -10.69
C SER A 30 -26.33 36.81 -10.53
N ARG A 31 -25.62 37.70 -11.22
CA ARG A 31 -26.00 39.12 -11.34
C ARG A 31 -26.12 39.43 -12.81
N THR A 32 -27.31 39.78 -13.25
CA THR A 32 -27.55 40.21 -14.63
C THR A 32 -27.61 41.73 -14.66
N ARG A 33 -26.73 42.34 -15.46
CA ARG A 33 -26.65 43.79 -15.64
C ARG A 33 -27.27 44.17 -16.99
N GLY A 34 -28.54 44.56 -16.95
CA GLY A 34 -29.28 45.19 -18.06
C GLY A 34 -29.88 46.53 -17.63
N THR A 35 -30.96 46.99 -18.27
CA THR A 35 -31.70 48.21 -17.88
C THR A 35 -32.33 48.13 -16.49
N GLN A 36 -32.59 46.92 -15.97
CA GLN A 36 -32.89 46.64 -14.57
C GLN A 36 -31.88 45.61 -14.05
N GLU A 37 -31.32 45.84 -12.87
CA GLU A 37 -30.43 44.88 -12.22
C GLU A 37 -31.25 43.76 -11.57
N SER A 38 -30.87 42.51 -11.84
CA SER A 38 -31.43 41.34 -11.15
C SER A 38 -30.33 40.50 -10.49
N TYR A 39 -30.69 39.93 -9.34
CA TYR A 39 -29.82 39.09 -8.52
C TYR A 39 -30.51 37.74 -8.33
N GLY A 40 -29.82 36.66 -8.69
CA GLY A 40 -30.24 35.28 -8.47
C GLY A 40 -29.27 34.58 -7.53
N VAL A 41 -29.80 33.82 -6.58
CA VAL A 41 -29.02 33.02 -5.64
C VAL A 41 -29.49 31.57 -5.71
N ASN A 42 -28.56 30.64 -5.87
CA ASN A 42 -28.85 29.20 -5.96
C ASN A 42 -27.92 28.40 -5.03
N TYR A 43 -28.51 27.54 -4.22
CA TYR A 43 -27.82 26.63 -3.30
C TYR A 43 -27.99 25.19 -3.77
N GLN A 44 -26.89 24.49 -4.01
CA GLN A 44 -26.90 23.10 -4.48
C GLN A 44 -25.99 22.23 -3.61
N LYS A 45 -26.44 21.03 -3.27
CA LYS A 45 -25.58 20.01 -2.63
C LYS A 45 -25.00 19.11 -3.72
N LEU A 46 -23.69 18.98 -3.74
CA LEU A 46 -22.94 18.14 -4.68
C LEU A 46 -22.18 17.06 -3.90
N GLY A 47 -21.96 15.90 -4.52
CA GLY A 47 -21.09 14.85 -3.99
C GLY A 47 -19.77 14.83 -4.76
N LYS A 48 -18.66 15.05 -4.08
CA LYS A 48 -17.30 14.95 -4.64
C LYS A 48 -16.61 13.73 -4.04
N GLU A 49 -15.84 13.00 -4.84
CA GLU A 49 -14.97 11.92 -4.34
C GLU A 49 -13.94 12.49 -3.36
N LEU A 50 -13.73 11.79 -2.23
CA LEU A 50 -12.76 12.21 -1.20
C LEU A 50 -11.35 12.31 -1.75
N MET A 51 -10.97 11.36 -2.60
CA MET A 51 -9.72 11.37 -3.34
C MET A 51 -10.02 10.83 -4.74
N SER A 52 -9.82 11.66 -5.75
CA SER A 52 -10.01 11.28 -7.14
C SER A 52 -8.95 10.29 -7.59
N ARG A 53 -9.22 9.60 -8.69
CA ARG A 53 -8.28 8.61 -9.28
C ARG A 53 -6.91 9.20 -9.60
N ASP A 54 -6.85 10.47 -9.95
CA ASP A 54 -5.60 11.18 -10.25
C ASP A 54 -4.84 11.50 -8.95
N GLU A 55 -5.54 11.99 -7.93
CA GLU A 55 -4.97 12.22 -6.59
C GLU A 55 -4.44 10.93 -5.96
N ILE A 56 -5.14 9.79 -6.10
CA ILE A 56 -4.66 8.48 -5.64
C ILE A 56 -3.41 8.05 -6.43
N SER A 57 -3.33 8.37 -7.73
CA SER A 57 -2.19 8.00 -8.58
C SER A 57 -0.93 8.80 -8.24
N VAL A 58 -1.07 10.03 -7.73
CA VAL A 58 0.03 10.93 -7.36
C VAL A 58 0.20 10.99 -5.83
N MET A 59 -0.42 10.05 -5.11
CA MET A 59 -0.30 9.94 -3.65
C MET A 59 1.16 9.78 -3.24
N ASP A 60 1.54 10.42 -2.13
CA ASP A 60 2.92 10.36 -1.65
C ASP A 60 3.34 8.92 -1.31
N ASN A 61 4.58 8.57 -1.65
CA ASN A 61 5.15 7.27 -1.37
C ASN A 61 5.40 7.05 0.13
N SER A 62 5.11 7.98 1.03
CA SER A 62 5.08 7.70 2.47
C SER A 62 3.70 7.23 2.95
N GLN A 63 2.65 7.37 2.13
CA GLN A 63 1.27 7.15 2.51
C GLN A 63 0.69 5.85 1.93
N CYS A 64 -0.40 5.38 2.52
CA CYS A 64 -1.18 4.23 2.08
C CYS A 64 -2.67 4.42 2.42
N VAL A 65 -3.54 3.76 1.66
CA VAL A 65 -4.96 3.65 2.00
C VAL A 65 -5.18 2.32 2.71
N LEU A 66 -5.70 2.39 3.93
CA LEU A 66 -5.93 1.23 4.79
C LEU A 66 -7.43 0.98 4.94
N GLN A 67 -7.82 -0.29 4.74
CA GLN A 67 -9.18 -0.75 4.94
C GLN A 67 -9.20 -1.84 6.01
N ILE A 68 -9.78 -1.52 7.16
CA ILE A 68 -9.98 -2.44 8.29
C ILE A 68 -11.47 -2.78 8.38
N ARG A 69 -11.80 -4.02 8.74
CA ARG A 69 -13.19 -4.43 8.89
C ARG A 69 -13.89 -3.59 9.97
N GLY A 70 -15.05 -3.02 9.64
CA GLY A 70 -15.84 -2.20 10.56
C GLY A 70 -15.47 -0.72 10.61
N LEU A 71 -14.51 -0.26 9.80
CA LEU A 71 -14.16 1.15 9.65
C LEU A 71 -14.18 1.54 8.17
N HIS A 72 -14.50 2.81 7.91
CA HIS A 72 -14.35 3.36 6.57
C HIS A 72 -12.87 3.38 6.17
N PRO A 73 -12.54 3.15 4.89
CA PRO A 73 -11.18 3.32 4.39
C PRO A 73 -10.64 4.70 4.73
N PHE A 74 -9.38 4.77 5.13
CA PHE A 74 -8.73 6.03 5.49
C PHE A 74 -7.28 6.06 5.02
N LEU A 75 -6.77 7.29 4.88
CA LEU A 75 -5.38 7.55 4.55
C LEU A 75 -4.52 7.41 5.81
N SER A 76 -3.43 6.65 5.72
CA SER A 76 -2.47 6.43 6.80
C SER A 76 -1.05 6.55 6.28
N TYR A 77 -0.09 6.78 7.17
CA TYR A 77 1.33 6.67 6.84
C TYR A 77 1.81 5.22 6.89
N LYS A 78 2.78 4.89 6.04
CA LYS A 78 3.52 3.64 6.08
C LYS A 78 4.35 3.56 7.36
N TYR A 79 4.61 2.32 7.78
CA TYR A 79 5.44 2.07 8.95
C TYR A 79 6.89 2.50 8.67
N ASP A 80 7.45 3.28 9.60
CA ASP A 80 8.84 3.71 9.57
C ASP A 80 9.76 2.56 10.00
N ILE A 81 10.51 2.02 9.03
CA ILE A 81 11.40 0.86 9.23
C ILE A 81 12.50 1.13 10.27
N THR A 82 12.90 2.39 10.47
CA THR A 82 13.97 2.77 11.40
C THR A 82 13.59 2.49 12.86
N LYS A 83 12.29 2.45 13.15
CA LYS A 83 11.74 2.19 14.49
C LYS A 83 11.67 0.70 14.84
N HIS A 84 11.89 -0.18 13.87
CA HIS A 84 11.80 -1.62 14.11
C HIS A 84 13.02 -2.13 14.89
N LYS A 85 12.81 -3.01 15.88
CA LYS A 85 13.87 -3.57 16.74
C LYS A 85 15.02 -4.22 15.95
N ASN A 86 14.70 -4.79 14.79
CA ASN A 86 15.67 -5.51 13.95
C ASN A 86 16.23 -4.65 12.80
N TYR A 87 15.98 -3.34 12.77
CA TYR A 87 16.45 -2.46 11.70
C TYR A 87 17.98 -2.50 11.52
N LYS A 88 18.74 -2.70 12.61
CA LYS A 88 20.21 -2.84 12.62
C LYS A 88 20.78 -3.96 11.72
N TYR A 89 19.96 -4.91 11.29
CA TYR A 89 20.38 -6.00 10.40
C TYR A 89 20.06 -5.74 8.93
N LEU A 90 19.40 -4.62 8.63
CA LEU A 90 19.03 -4.26 7.27
C LEU A 90 20.22 -3.61 6.56
N PHE A 91 20.28 -3.77 5.24
CA PHE A 91 21.23 -3.06 4.38
C PHE A 91 21.11 -1.54 4.54
N ASP A 92 19.88 -1.03 4.70
CA ASP A 92 19.61 0.40 4.89
C ASP A 92 20.28 1.00 6.14
N TYR A 93 20.70 0.18 7.11
CA TYR A 93 21.41 0.62 8.31
C TYR A 93 22.94 0.63 8.15
N ASP A 94 23.51 -0.39 7.49
CA ASP A 94 24.95 -0.52 7.22
C ASP A 94 25.14 -1.34 5.93
N ASP A 95 25.96 -0.84 5.01
CA ASP A 95 26.29 -1.51 3.74
C ASP A 95 26.85 -2.92 3.94
N LYS A 96 27.46 -3.19 5.10
CA LYS A 96 27.97 -4.53 5.47
C LYS A 96 26.88 -5.59 5.59
N ASN A 97 25.63 -5.18 5.81
CA ASN A 97 24.48 -6.07 5.89
C ASN A 97 23.94 -6.46 4.50
N TYR A 98 24.61 -6.07 3.41
CA TYR A 98 24.19 -6.42 2.05
C TYR A 98 24.08 -7.95 1.88
N PHE A 99 22.92 -8.39 1.44
CA PHE A 99 22.66 -9.81 1.22
C PHE A 99 23.16 -10.26 -0.15
N ASP A 100 24.34 -10.87 -0.17
CA ASP A 100 24.89 -11.51 -1.36
C ASP A 100 24.19 -12.87 -1.63
N VAL A 101 23.30 -12.85 -2.63
CA VAL A 101 22.55 -14.02 -3.08
C VAL A 101 23.47 -15.11 -3.63
N GLU A 102 24.52 -14.77 -4.37
CA GLU A 102 25.41 -15.74 -5.00
C GLU A 102 26.19 -16.52 -3.94
N ARG A 103 26.73 -15.80 -2.95
CA ARG A 103 27.40 -16.41 -1.80
C ARG A 103 26.45 -17.31 -1.00
N TYR A 104 25.20 -16.87 -0.79
CA TYR A 104 24.19 -17.68 -0.11
C TYR A 104 23.87 -18.97 -0.86
N VAL A 105 23.65 -18.88 -2.18
CA VAL A 105 23.32 -20.04 -3.02
C VAL A 105 24.49 -21.02 -3.10
N LYS A 106 25.74 -20.55 -3.30
CA LYS A 106 26.94 -21.41 -3.29
C LYS A 106 27.10 -22.14 -1.96
N ARG A 107 26.93 -21.43 -0.84
CA ARG A 107 26.97 -22.03 0.50
C ARG A 107 25.89 -23.11 0.67
N LYS A 108 24.67 -22.87 0.18
CA LYS A 108 23.58 -23.87 0.24
C LYS A 108 23.90 -25.12 -0.59
N HIS A 109 24.43 -24.95 -1.80
CA HIS A 109 24.87 -26.07 -2.64
C HIS A 109 26.01 -26.86 -1.96
N ASN A 110 26.98 -26.18 -1.35
CA ASN A 110 28.10 -26.82 -0.66
C ASN A 110 27.70 -27.55 0.64
N HIS A 111 26.58 -27.18 1.26
CA HIS A 111 26.00 -27.86 2.42
C HIS A 111 24.96 -28.93 2.04
N THR A 112 24.74 -29.17 0.75
CA THR A 112 23.91 -30.27 0.28
C THR A 112 24.81 -31.49 0.13
N ALA A 113 24.62 -32.53 0.96
CA ALA A 113 25.42 -33.74 0.88
C ALA A 113 25.10 -34.50 -0.42
N GLU A 114 26.07 -34.64 -1.31
CA GLU A 114 25.94 -35.53 -2.48
C GLU A 114 26.06 -36.99 -2.04
N LEU A 115 24.94 -37.68 -1.92
CA LEU A 115 24.90 -39.10 -1.57
C LEU A 115 25.30 -39.95 -2.78
N ARG A 116 26.49 -40.55 -2.76
CA ARG A 116 26.89 -41.59 -3.73
C ARG A 116 26.20 -42.91 -3.39
N LYS A 117 25.97 -43.80 -4.37
CA LYS A 117 25.30 -45.11 -4.18
C LYS A 117 25.93 -46.00 -3.08
N SER A 118 27.19 -45.79 -2.73
CA SER A 118 27.91 -46.51 -1.67
C SER A 118 27.86 -45.81 -0.29
N THR A 119 27.23 -44.65 -0.20
CA THR A 119 27.19 -43.84 1.02
C THR A 119 26.14 -44.41 1.95
N LYS A 120 26.57 -45.00 3.08
CA LYS A 120 25.66 -45.45 4.13
C LYS A 120 25.20 -44.25 4.94
N TYR A 121 23.90 -43.98 4.92
CA TYR A 121 23.27 -42.93 5.71
C TYR A 121 22.31 -43.56 6.73
N THR A 122 22.21 -42.93 7.91
CA THR A 122 21.21 -43.27 8.91
C THR A 122 20.11 -42.24 8.79
N GLU A 123 18.95 -42.67 8.29
CA GLU A 123 17.78 -41.81 8.17
C GLU A 123 17.12 -41.70 9.55
N PHE A 124 17.08 -40.50 10.11
CA PHE A 124 16.29 -40.22 11.30
C PHE A 124 14.92 -39.74 10.84
N GLN A 125 13.89 -40.55 11.02
CA GLN A 125 12.52 -40.10 10.82
C GLN A 125 12.19 -39.04 11.88
N THR A 126 11.98 -37.80 11.44
CA THR A 126 11.33 -36.81 12.29
C THR A 126 9.87 -37.21 12.42
N VAL A 127 9.48 -37.68 13.60
CA VAL A 127 8.08 -37.86 13.97
C VAL A 127 7.45 -36.48 13.96
N ASP A 128 6.60 -36.20 12.98
CA ASP A 128 5.93 -34.92 12.83
C ASP A 128 4.81 -34.84 13.88
N GLU A 129 5.15 -34.37 15.09
CA GLU A 129 4.19 -34.12 16.16
C GLU A 129 3.46 -32.78 15.95
N ARG A 130 2.75 -32.65 14.84
CA ARG A 130 1.73 -31.61 14.68
C ARG A 130 0.36 -32.26 14.52
N LYS A 131 -0.31 -32.41 15.66
CA LYS A 131 -1.77 -32.37 15.75
C LYS A 131 -2.26 -30.94 15.52
#